data_AF-A0AAV4XBA9-F1
#
_entry.id   AF-A0AAV4XBA9-F1
#
_cell.length_a   1.000
_cell.length_b   1.000
_cell.length_c   1.000
_cell.angle_alpha   90.00
_cell.angle_beta   90.00
_cell.angle_gamma   90.00
#
_symmetry.space_group_name_H-M   'P 1'
#
loop_
_entity.id
_entity.type
_entity.pdbx_description
1 polymer ?
#
loop_
_entity_poly.entity_id
_entity_poly.type
_entity_poly.pdbx_seq_one_letter_code
_entity_poly.pdbx_strand_id
1 'polypeptide(L)'
;MRSRKVKGVFVVYGVFEGVSLDKMEIHGNALTQFPETASLPALRELVFSDNIISELSDTAFRKNPKLTLLEMSGNPITKVGSSTFAYLPNLKKL
;
A
#
# COMPACT_ATOMS: atom_id res chain seq x y z
N MET A 1 16.66 10.38 2.47
CA MET A 1 15.32 9.81 2.22
C MET A 1 15.28 9.27 0.79
N ARG A 2 15.12 7.96 0.60
CA ARG A 2 14.94 7.37 -0.73
C ARG A 2 13.44 7.24 -1.00
N SER A 3 12.80 8.33 -1.40
CA SER A 3 11.45 8.27 -1.98
C SER A 3 11.58 7.88 -3.46
N ARG A 4 10.73 6.95 -3.92
CA ARG A 4 10.63 6.63 -5.35
C ARG A 4 9.19 6.82 -5.78
N LYS A 5 8.96 7.73 -6.73
CA LYS A 5 7.71 7.82 -7.46
C LYS A 5 7.74 6.76 -8.56
N VAL A 6 6.96 5.68 -8.39
CA VAL A 6 6.88 4.63 -9.41
C VAL A 6 5.74 5.03 -10.35
N LYS A 7 6.08 5.80 -11.41
CA LYS A 7 5.17 5.99 -12.54
C LYS A 7 5.41 4.85 -13.52
N GLY A 8 4.38 4.04 -13.77
CA GLY A 8 4.45 2.96 -14.74
C GLY A 8 3.83 1.67 -14.21
N VAL A 9 2.97 1.08 -15.02
CA VAL A 9 2.32 -0.21 -14.82
C VAL A 9 3.38 -1.27 -14.55
N PHE A 10 3.63 -1.57 -13.28
CA PHE A 10 4.41 -2.73 -12.85
C PHE A 10 3.71 -3.39 -11.68
N VAL A 11 2.70 -4.20 -11.99
CA VAL A 11 2.45 -5.41 -11.22
C VAL A 11 3.58 -6.36 -11.58
N VAL A 12 4.70 -6.32 -10.85
CA VAL A 12 5.76 -7.31 -11.00
C VAL A 12 6.12 -7.84 -9.62
N TYR A 13 5.59 -9.03 -9.36
CA TYR A 13 6.03 -9.92 -8.30
C TYR A 13 7.57 -9.95 -8.27
N GLY A 14 8.17 -9.53 -7.14
CA GLY A 14 9.61 -9.62 -6.90
C GLY A 14 10.45 -8.33 -7.05
N VAL A 15 9.93 -7.23 -7.62
CA VAL A 15 10.75 -6.01 -7.83
C VAL A 15 11.10 -5.28 -6.53
N PHE A 16 10.29 -5.49 -5.48
CA PHE A 16 10.44 -4.83 -4.19
C PHE A 16 11.02 -5.74 -3.09
N GLU A 17 11.32 -6.99 -3.41
CA GLU A 17 11.90 -7.91 -2.44
C GLU A 17 13.32 -7.45 -2.06
N GLY A 18 13.55 -7.18 -0.78
CA GLY A 18 14.81 -6.61 -0.28
C GLY A 18 14.99 -5.11 -0.51
N VAL A 19 14.00 -4.40 -1.05
CA VAL A 19 14.08 -2.94 -1.23
C VAL A 19 13.62 -2.22 0.05
N SER A 20 14.51 -1.43 0.64
CA SER A 20 14.18 -0.55 1.76
C SER A 20 13.63 0.78 1.24
N LEU A 21 12.30 0.92 1.22
CA LEU A 21 11.59 2.15 0.92
C LEU A 21 10.97 2.71 2.20
N ASP A 22 11.11 4.02 2.40
CA ASP A 22 10.46 4.74 3.50
C ASP A 22 9.08 5.28 3.08
N LYS A 23 8.95 5.63 1.79
CA LYS A 23 7.73 6.19 1.17
C LYS A 23 7.48 5.58 -0.21
N MET A 24 6.23 5.18 -0.47
CA MET A 24 5.77 4.64 -1.76
C MET A 24 4.55 5.40 -2.24
N GLU A 25 4.62 5.92 -3.47
CA GLU A 25 3.53 6.64 -4.12
C GLU A 25 3.19 5.96 -5.45
N ILE A 26 1.96 5.43 -5.55
CA ILE A 26 1.39 4.75 -6.71
C ILE A 26 -0.01 5.29 -7.05
N HIS A 27 -0.28 6.55 -6.69
CA HIS A 27 -1.55 7.22 -6.96
C HIS A 27 -1.78 7.48 -8.46
N GLY A 28 -3.05 7.58 -8.87
CA GLY A 28 -3.43 7.93 -10.23
C GLY A 28 -3.08 6.86 -11.26
N ASN A 29 -3.14 5.59 -10.85
CA ASN A 29 -2.96 4.45 -11.75
C ASN A 29 -4.30 3.70 -11.93
N ALA A 30 -4.29 2.64 -12.72
CA ALA A 30 -5.47 1.79 -12.93
C ALA A 30 -5.40 0.48 -12.12
N LEU A 31 -4.89 0.53 -10.88
CA LEU A 31 -4.80 -0.67 -10.04
C LEU A 31 -6.20 -1.12 -9.66
N THR A 32 -6.55 -2.34 -10.01
CA THR A 32 -7.85 -2.98 -9.68
C THR A 32 -7.77 -3.81 -8.40
N GLN A 33 -6.55 -4.18 -7.98
CA GLN A 33 -6.29 -4.97 -6.78
C GLN A 33 -5.13 -4.38 -5.99
N PHE A 34 -5.21 -4.51 -4.66
CA PHE A 34 -4.10 -4.14 -3.79
C PHE A 34 -2.98 -5.21 -3.82
N PRO A 35 -1.71 -4.83 -3.99
CA PRO A 35 -0.60 -5.79 -4.11
C PRO A 35 -0.12 -6.32 -2.73
N GLU A 36 -0.92 -7.17 -2.08
CA GLU A 36 -0.63 -7.73 -0.74
C GLU A 36 0.70 -8.50 -0.64
N THR A 37 1.23 -8.95 -1.77
CA THR A 37 2.48 -9.70 -1.82
C THR A 37 3.70 -8.83 -1.54
N ALA A 38 3.59 -7.49 -1.68
CA ALA A 38 4.69 -6.55 -1.54
C ALA A 38 5.17 -6.43 -0.07
N SER A 39 6.32 -7.06 0.22
CA SER A 39 6.99 -6.93 1.51
C SER A 39 7.89 -5.71 1.53
N LEU A 40 7.44 -4.65 2.19
CA LEU A 40 8.22 -3.42 2.38
C LEU A 40 8.33 -3.14 3.89
N PRO A 41 9.21 -3.83 4.63
CA PRO A 41 9.25 -3.80 6.09
C PRO A 41 9.75 -2.46 6.66
N ALA A 42 10.33 -1.61 5.81
CA ALA A 42 10.76 -0.25 6.16
C ALA A 42 9.71 0.83 5.82
N LEU A 43 8.62 0.48 5.13
CA LEU A 43 7.66 1.47 4.61
C LEU A 43 6.91 2.18 5.72
N ARG A 44 6.88 3.51 5.65
CA ARG A 44 6.24 4.40 6.63
C ARG A 44 5.08 5.19 6.03
N GLU A 45 5.14 5.47 4.74
CA GLU A 45 4.11 6.22 4.02
C GLU A 45 3.73 5.48 2.73
N LEU A 46 2.43 5.20 2.57
CA LEU A 46 1.87 4.58 1.39
C LEU A 46 0.71 5.42 0.85
N VAL A 47 0.86 5.89 -0.39
CA VAL A 47 -0.15 6.68 -1.10
C VAL A 47 -0.53 5.94 -2.38
N PHE A 48 -1.78 5.48 -2.44
CA PHE A 48 -2.35 4.77 -3.60
C PHE A 48 -3.73 5.32 -3.99
N SER A 49 -3.94 6.62 -3.74
CA SER A 49 -5.16 7.32 -4.13
C SER A 49 -5.44 7.25 -5.63
N ASP A 50 -6.68 7.52 -6.03
CA ASP A 50 -7.09 7.61 -7.44
C ASP A 50 -6.71 6.36 -8.25
N ASN A 51 -7.04 5.19 -7.69
CA ASN A 51 -6.97 3.89 -8.34
C ASN A 51 -8.39 3.28 -8.41
N ILE A 52 -8.50 2.02 -8.83
CA ILE A 52 -9.79 1.34 -9.04
C ILE A 52 -9.91 0.12 -8.12
N ILE A 53 -9.30 0.19 -6.93
CA ILE A 53 -9.33 -0.89 -5.94
C ILE A 53 -10.70 -0.89 -5.26
N SER A 54 -11.39 -2.02 -5.30
CA SER A 54 -12.73 -2.18 -4.70
C SER A 54 -12.74 -2.93 -3.37
N GLU A 55 -11.66 -3.66 -3.06
CA GLU A 55 -11.55 -4.46 -1.84
C GLU A 55 -10.14 -4.43 -1.21
N LEU A 56 -10.12 -4.48 0.12
CA LEU A 56 -8.93 -4.74 0.93
C LEU A 56 -9.20 -5.96 1.82
N SER A 57 -8.31 -6.95 1.80
CA SER A 57 -8.45 -8.15 2.64
C SER A 57 -7.93 -7.90 4.06
N ASP A 58 -8.24 -8.85 4.95
CA ASP A 58 -7.69 -8.91 6.31
C ASP A 58 -6.16 -8.85 6.38
N THR A 59 -5.48 -9.27 5.32
CA THR A 59 -4.01 -9.35 5.28
C THR A 59 -3.35 -8.25 4.47
N ALA A 60 -4.11 -7.27 3.96
CA ALA A 60 -3.62 -6.28 3.00
C ALA A 60 -2.30 -5.61 3.42
N PHE A 61 -2.20 -5.18 4.68
CA PHE A 61 -1.01 -4.47 5.18
C PHE A 61 -0.14 -5.30 6.13
N ARG A 62 -0.35 -6.61 6.22
CA ARG A 62 0.33 -7.50 7.18
C ARG A 62 1.86 -7.46 7.06
N LYS A 63 2.39 -7.19 5.86
CA LYS A 63 3.84 -7.14 5.58
C LYS A 63 4.45 -5.75 5.71
N ASN A 64 3.68 -4.73 6.14
CA ASN A 64 4.13 -3.33 6.22
C ASN A 64 3.93 -2.73 7.63
N PRO A 65 4.44 -3.37 8.70
CA PRO A 65 4.11 -3.03 10.10
C PRO A 65 4.61 -1.65 10.57
N LYS A 66 5.46 -0.99 9.78
CA LYS A 66 6.01 0.34 10.07
C LYS A 66 5.19 1.49 9.47
N LEU A 67 4.08 1.21 8.79
CA LEU A 67 3.23 2.26 8.23
C LEU A 67 2.73 3.21 9.32
N THR A 68 2.82 4.49 9.00
CA THR A 68 2.39 5.61 9.83
C THR A 68 1.39 6.51 9.10
N LEU A 69 1.41 6.50 7.76
CA LEU A 69 0.49 7.20 6.89
C LEU A 69 0.01 6.26 5.78
N LEU A 70 -1.30 6.16 5.63
CA LEU A 70 -1.97 5.50 4.53
C LEU A 70 -2.90 6.51 3.85
N GLU A 71 -2.86 6.60 2.53
CA GLU A 71 -3.77 7.46 1.76
C GLU A 71 -4.32 6.66 0.58
N MET A 72 -5.64 6.50 0.56
CA MET A 72 -6.36 5.62 -0.37
C MET A 72 -7.61 6.25 -1.00
N SER A 73 -7.80 7.57 -0.80
CA SER A 73 -8.92 8.31 -1.38
C SER A 73 -9.03 8.12 -2.90
N GLY A 74 -10.23 8.32 -3.46
CA GLY A 74 -10.44 8.15 -4.90
C GLY A 74 -10.43 6.70 -5.39
N ASN A 75 -10.38 5.70 -4.49
CA ASN A 75 -10.65 4.30 -4.83
C ASN A 75 -12.11 3.92 -4.51
N PRO A 76 -12.78 3.09 -5.34
CA PRO A 76 -14.14 2.60 -5.11
C PRO A 76 -14.19 1.46 -4.08
N ILE A 77 -13.49 1.58 -2.95
CA ILE A 77 -13.40 0.53 -1.92
C ILE A 77 -14.77 0.37 -1.25
N THR A 78 -15.39 -0.79 -1.44
CA THR A 78 -16.69 -1.15 -0.85
C THR A 78 -16.59 -2.29 0.15
N LYS A 79 -15.47 -3.01 0.16
CA LYS A 79 -15.21 -4.14 1.06
C LYS A 79 -13.86 -3.99 1.74
N VAL A 80 -13.87 -4.02 3.07
CA VAL A 80 -12.65 -3.97 3.90
C VAL A 80 -12.74 -5.11 4.90
N GLY A 81 -11.70 -5.96 4.93
CA GLY A 81 -11.60 -7.03 5.91
C GLY A 81 -11.53 -6.49 7.34
N SER A 82 -12.18 -7.16 8.29
CA SER A 82 -12.23 -6.76 9.71
C SER A 82 -10.84 -6.60 10.35
N SER A 83 -9.83 -7.31 9.85
CA SER A 83 -8.46 -7.27 10.37
C SER A 83 -7.49 -6.46 9.50
N THR A 84 -7.98 -5.78 8.45
CA THR A 84 -7.16 -5.05 7.46
C THR A 84 -6.09 -4.16 8.12
N PHE A 85 -6.47 -3.43 9.18
CA PHE A 85 -5.60 -2.49 9.89
C PHE A 85 -5.00 -3.05 11.19
N ALA A 86 -5.30 -4.29 11.57
CA ALA A 86 -4.84 -4.90 12.83
C ALA A 86 -3.31 -5.03 12.91
N TYR A 87 -2.64 -5.04 11.75
CA TYR A 87 -1.19 -5.17 11.63
C TYR A 87 -0.45 -3.82 11.59
N LEU A 88 -1.13 -2.70 11.84
CA LEU A 88 -0.57 -1.35 11.73
C LEU A 88 -0.52 -0.61 13.09
N PRO A 89 0.29 -1.09 14.07
CA PRO A 89 0.31 -0.54 15.43
C PRO A 89 0.80 0.91 15.51
N ASN A 90 1.43 1.43 14.45
CA ASN A 90 2.00 2.77 14.39
C ASN A 90 1.25 3.72 13.45
N LEU A 91 0.08 3.32 12.94
CA LEU A 91 -0.69 4.15 12.01
C LEU A 91 -1.17 5.43 12.72
N LYS A 92 -0.90 6.58 12.12
CA LYS A 92 -1.27 7.90 12.67
C LYS A 92 -2.22 8.66 11.76
N LYS A 93 -2.19 8.37 10.47
CA LYS A 93 -2.99 9.04 9.43
C LYS A 93 -3.51 7.99 8.45
N LEU A 94 -4.80 8.11 8.12
CA LEU A 94 -5.57 7.24 7.24
C LEU A 94 -6.41 8.09 6.30
#